data_AF-A0ABD5HDC6-F1
#
_entry.id   AF-A0ABD5HDC6-F1
#
_cell.length_a   1.000
_cell.length_b   1.000
_cell.length_c   1.000
_cell.angle_alpha   90.00
_cell.angle_beta   90.00
_cell.angle_gamma   90.00
#
_symmetry.space_group_name_H-M   'P 1'
#
loop_
_entity.id
_entity.type
_entity.pdbx_description
1 polymer ?
#
loop_
_entity_poly.entity_id
_entity_poly.type
_entity_poly.pdbx_seq_one_letter_code
_entity_poly.pdbx_strand_id
1 'polypeptide(L)'
;MLDAQTIATVKATIPLLVETGPKLTAHFYDRMFAHNPELKEIFNMSNQRNGDQREALFNAIAAYASNLENLPALLPAVEKIAQKHTSFQIQPEQYNIVGTHLLATLDEMFSPGQEVLDAWGKAYGVLANVFINREAQIYRESASKAGGWEGTRAFRIVRKTPRSALITSFEFEPVDGGAVAEYHPGQYLAVWLKPEGFPHQEIRQYSLTRKSDGRGYRIAVKREKGGQVSNWLHGSAQEGDVIYLAAPAGDFFLNVAPETPVTLLSGGVGQTPMLAMLDTLAKAQHPAQVNWFHAAENGDVHAFADEVKALGETLPRFTSHVWYRSPSEGDREAGAFDSEGLMDLSALADRIGDPQMQFYLCGPVAFMQFAAQQLVELGVNKDNIHYECFGPHKVL
;
A
#
# COMPACT_ATOMS: atom_id res chain seq x y z
N MET A 1 15.53 26.00 6.51
CA MET A 1 16.11 26.15 5.16
C MET A 1 17.61 25.87 5.29
N LEU A 2 18.18 25.03 4.43
CA LEU A 2 19.60 24.67 4.49
C LEU A 2 20.43 25.77 3.81
N ASP A 3 21.62 26.05 4.35
CA ASP A 3 22.58 26.93 3.68
C ASP A 3 23.32 26.21 2.53
N ALA A 4 23.91 26.99 1.61
CA ALA A 4 24.57 26.44 0.42
C ALA A 4 25.75 25.52 0.76
N GLN A 5 26.48 25.81 1.84
CA GLN A 5 27.60 24.98 2.29
C GLN A 5 27.11 23.61 2.75
N THR A 6 26.03 23.55 3.54
CA THR A 6 25.42 22.31 4.02
C THR A 6 24.94 21.45 2.84
N ILE A 7 24.29 22.06 1.85
CA ILE A 7 23.83 21.35 0.65
C ILE A 7 25.02 20.78 -0.14
N ALA A 8 26.08 21.57 -0.33
CA ALA A 8 27.28 21.14 -1.04
C ALA A 8 27.97 19.97 -0.33
N THR A 9 28.12 20.04 1.00
CA THR A 9 28.72 18.98 1.82
C THR A 9 27.94 17.67 1.71
N VAL A 10 26.60 17.72 1.84
CA VAL A 10 25.78 16.51 1.70
C VAL A 10 25.92 15.93 0.30
N LYS A 11 25.76 16.74 -0.76
CA LYS A 11 25.91 16.31 -2.15
C LYS A 11 27.27 15.66 -2.43
N ALA A 12 28.36 16.25 -1.93
CA ALA A 12 29.72 15.74 -2.13
C ALA A 12 29.92 14.34 -1.50
N THR A 13 29.16 14.00 -0.47
CA THR A 13 29.27 12.70 0.22
C THR A 13 28.35 11.61 -0.34
N ILE A 14 27.40 11.95 -1.22
CA ILE A 14 26.45 10.97 -1.80
C ILE A 14 27.12 9.83 -2.57
N PRO A 15 28.14 10.07 -3.43
CA PRO A 15 28.81 8.97 -4.12
C PRO A 15 29.35 7.91 -3.15
N LEU A 16 29.92 8.33 -2.00
CA LEU A 16 30.42 7.42 -0.97
C LEU A 16 29.30 6.59 -0.32
N LEU A 17 28.15 7.20 -0.05
CA LEU A 17 26.98 6.47 0.48
C LEU A 17 26.48 5.43 -0.54
N VAL A 18 26.43 5.79 -1.83
CA VAL A 18 26.01 4.91 -2.93
C VAL A 18 26.96 3.74 -3.13
N GLU A 19 28.27 3.97 -3.08
CA GLU A 19 29.27 2.90 -3.16
C GLU A 19 29.19 1.91 -2.00
N THR A 20 28.81 2.39 -0.81
CA THR A 20 28.68 1.53 0.39
C THR A 20 27.43 0.67 0.33
N GLY A 21 26.37 1.17 -0.31
CA GLY A 21 25.17 0.43 -0.69
C GLY A 21 24.54 -0.36 0.48
N PRO A 22 24.16 -1.64 0.29
CA PRO A 22 23.45 -2.44 1.28
C PRO A 22 24.18 -2.62 2.63
N LYS A 23 25.50 -2.45 2.68
CA LYS A 23 26.27 -2.58 3.93
C LYS A 23 25.97 -1.45 4.91
N LEU A 24 25.79 -0.22 4.39
CA LEU A 24 25.43 0.94 5.21
C LEU A 24 24.10 0.71 5.90
N THR A 25 23.08 0.26 5.15
CA THR A 25 21.77 0.05 5.73
C THR A 25 21.73 -1.14 6.68
N ALA A 26 22.51 -2.20 6.41
CA ALA A 26 22.65 -3.31 7.36
C ALA A 26 23.21 -2.84 8.70
N HIS A 27 24.31 -2.08 8.69
CA HIS A 27 24.91 -1.53 9.91
C HIS A 27 23.95 -0.61 10.66
N PHE A 28 23.25 0.27 9.94
CA PHE A 28 22.22 1.15 10.50
C PHE A 28 21.14 0.36 11.25
N TYR A 29 20.56 -0.67 10.63
CA TYR A 29 19.49 -1.45 11.25
C TYR A 29 19.98 -2.30 12.42
N ASP A 30 21.16 -2.91 12.30
CA ASP A 30 21.77 -3.70 13.38
C ASP A 30 22.02 -2.82 14.62
N ARG A 31 22.57 -1.62 14.40
CA ARG A 31 22.77 -0.63 15.46
C ARG A 31 21.45 -0.17 16.09
N MET A 32 20.47 0.20 15.26
CA MET A 32 19.18 0.69 15.73
C MET A 32 18.45 -0.36 16.56
N PHE A 33 18.37 -1.61 16.10
CA PHE A 33 17.66 -2.67 16.83
C PHE A 33 18.42 -3.21 18.05
N ALA A 34 19.73 -2.99 18.14
CA ALA A 34 20.51 -3.32 19.33
C ALA A 34 20.26 -2.31 20.46
N HIS A 35 20.18 -1.01 20.14
CA HIS A 35 20.00 0.06 21.13
C HIS A 35 18.53 0.41 21.40
N ASN A 36 17.66 0.19 20.41
CA ASN A 36 16.23 0.48 20.44
C ASN A 36 15.42 -0.76 20.02
N PRO A 37 15.48 -1.87 20.80
CA PRO A 37 14.80 -3.12 20.46
C PRO A 37 13.27 -3.00 20.40
N GLU A 38 12.68 -1.99 21.04
CA GLU A 38 11.24 -1.70 21.00
C GLU A 38 10.72 -1.43 19.58
N LEU A 39 11.59 -0.95 18.68
CA LEU A 39 11.21 -0.72 17.28
C LEU A 39 10.90 -2.01 16.53
N LYS A 40 11.31 -3.18 17.03
CA LYS A 40 10.93 -4.49 16.47
C LYS A 40 9.42 -4.78 16.56
N GLU A 41 8.69 -4.07 17.42
CA GLU A 41 7.23 -4.16 17.55
C GLU A 41 6.47 -3.32 16.49
N ILE A 42 7.20 -2.56 15.67
CA ILE A 42 6.66 -1.69 14.62
C ILE A 42 7.17 -2.13 13.24
N PHE A 43 8.47 -2.40 13.15
CA PHE A 43 9.09 -2.82 11.90
C PHE A 43 8.66 -4.24 11.52
N ASN A 44 8.40 -4.45 10.23
CA ASN A 44 8.16 -5.79 9.70
C ASN A 44 9.47 -6.57 9.67
N MET A 45 9.66 -7.44 10.67
CA MET A 45 10.88 -8.24 10.82
C MET A 45 11.07 -9.27 9.68
N SER A 46 10.00 -9.62 8.95
CA SER A 46 10.11 -10.47 7.75
C SER A 46 10.76 -9.72 6.58
N ASN A 47 10.42 -8.45 6.38
CA ASN A 47 11.04 -7.64 5.30
C ASN A 47 12.51 -7.34 5.60
N GLN A 48 12.87 -7.23 6.88
CA GLN A 48 14.27 -7.11 7.31
C GLN A 48 15.10 -8.35 6.94
N ARG A 49 14.50 -9.55 7.01
CA ARG A 49 15.16 -10.81 6.63
C ARG A 49 15.36 -10.92 5.11
N ASN A 50 14.44 -10.39 4.32
CA ASN A 50 14.48 -10.50 2.85
C ASN A 50 15.25 -9.34 2.17
N GLY A 51 15.65 -8.30 2.90
CA GLY A 51 16.50 -7.21 2.42
C GLY A 51 15.76 -6.04 1.76
N ASP A 52 14.51 -6.21 1.32
CA ASP A 52 13.73 -5.18 0.62
C ASP A 52 13.59 -3.86 1.41
N GLN A 53 13.47 -3.95 2.74
CA GLN A 53 13.36 -2.76 3.60
C GLN A 53 14.69 -2.01 3.76
N ARG A 54 15.81 -2.72 3.64
CA ARG A 54 17.16 -2.11 3.64
C ARG A 54 17.37 -1.29 2.38
N GLU A 55 16.93 -1.79 1.24
CA GLU A 55 17.01 -1.07 -0.02
C GLU A 55 16.12 0.19 -0.05
N ALA A 56 14.89 0.10 0.46
CA ALA A 56 13.94 1.20 0.43
C ALA A 56 14.40 2.44 1.23
N LEU A 57 14.93 2.24 2.44
CA LEU A 57 15.45 3.35 3.26
C LEU A 57 16.64 4.03 2.58
N PHE A 58 17.57 3.22 2.05
CA PHE A 58 18.72 3.74 1.33
C PHE A 58 18.32 4.58 0.12
N ASN A 59 17.41 4.06 -0.71
CA ASN A 59 16.91 4.76 -1.89
C ASN A 59 16.18 6.06 -1.53
N ALA A 60 15.42 6.08 -0.43
CA ALA A 60 14.74 7.30 0.03
C ALA A 60 15.73 8.38 0.46
N ILE A 61 16.78 8.02 1.20
CA ILE A 61 17.84 8.95 1.61
C ILE A 61 18.60 9.49 0.38
N ALA A 62 18.96 8.61 -0.56
CA ALA A 62 19.65 9.00 -1.79
C ALA A 62 18.79 9.90 -2.69
N ALA A 63 17.49 9.61 -2.81
CA ALA A 63 16.54 10.42 -3.58
C ALA A 63 16.35 11.80 -2.93
N TYR A 64 16.21 11.86 -1.61
CA TYR A 64 16.12 13.13 -0.88
C TYR A 64 17.39 13.97 -1.07
N ALA A 65 18.56 13.36 -0.89
CA ALA A 65 19.82 14.07 -1.02
C ALA A 65 20.07 14.64 -2.42
N SER A 66 19.65 13.90 -3.46
CA SER A 66 19.69 14.37 -4.85
C SER A 66 18.73 15.52 -5.14
N ASN A 67 17.74 15.78 -4.27
CA ASN A 67 16.69 16.77 -4.45
C ASN A 67 16.64 17.84 -3.33
N LEU A 68 17.74 18.04 -2.58
CA LEU A 68 17.78 19.00 -1.47
C LEU A 68 17.40 20.45 -1.83
N GLU A 69 17.62 20.83 -3.09
CA GLU A 69 17.28 22.16 -3.62
C GLU A 69 15.87 22.23 -4.21
N ASN A 70 15.22 21.08 -4.42
CA ASN A 70 13.89 20.96 -5.02
C ASN A 70 13.00 20.02 -4.20
N LEU A 71 12.82 20.34 -2.92
CA LEU A 71 11.89 19.63 -2.03
C LEU A 71 10.46 19.51 -2.59
N PRO A 72 9.91 20.51 -3.32
CA PRO A 72 8.58 20.37 -3.92
C PRO A 72 8.42 19.14 -4.82
N ALA A 73 9.48 18.72 -5.53
CA ALA A 73 9.44 17.52 -6.38
C ALA A 73 9.29 16.21 -5.59
N LEU A 74 9.61 16.22 -4.28
CA LEU A 74 9.48 15.05 -3.41
C LEU A 74 8.11 14.94 -2.77
N LEU A 75 7.26 15.98 -2.84
CA LEU A 75 5.97 16.01 -2.14
C LEU A 75 5.07 14.80 -2.44
N PRO A 76 4.95 14.30 -3.69
CA PRO A 76 4.15 13.10 -3.95
C PRO A 76 4.69 11.85 -3.24
N ALA A 77 6.02 11.68 -3.20
CA ALA A 77 6.65 10.56 -2.49
C ALA A 77 6.53 10.70 -0.97
N VAL A 78 6.65 11.94 -0.45
CA VAL A 78 6.43 12.26 0.96
C VAL A 78 4.99 11.92 1.36
N GLU A 79 3.98 12.28 0.57
CA GLU A 79 2.59 11.96 0.87
C GLU A 79 2.38 10.46 0.99
N LYS A 80 2.85 9.69 0.00
CA LYS A 80 2.76 8.22 0.01
C LYS A 80 3.37 7.60 1.26
N ILE A 81 4.56 8.07 1.64
CA ILE A 81 5.27 7.58 2.82
C ILE A 81 4.59 8.03 4.11
N ALA A 82 4.12 9.27 4.20
CA ALA A 82 3.42 9.81 5.38
C ALA A 82 2.11 9.04 5.63
N GLN A 83 1.32 8.77 4.59
CA GLN A 83 0.13 7.92 4.66
C GLN A 83 0.48 6.53 5.21
N LYS A 84 1.56 5.92 4.73
CA LYS A 84 2.07 4.66 5.28
C LYS A 84 2.46 4.80 6.75
N HIS A 85 3.28 5.78 7.10
CA HIS A 85 3.75 6.00 8.48
C HIS A 85 2.62 6.17 9.48
N THR A 86 1.55 6.89 9.12
CA THR A 86 0.40 7.04 10.01
C THR A 86 -0.26 5.70 10.35
N SER A 87 -0.31 4.76 9.41
CA SER A 87 -0.83 3.42 9.67
C SER A 87 0.07 2.56 10.59
N PHE A 88 1.36 2.92 10.70
CA PHE A 88 2.32 2.34 11.65
C PHE A 88 2.47 3.19 12.93
N GLN A 89 1.65 4.23 13.09
CA GLN A 89 1.70 5.16 14.22
C GLN A 89 3.10 5.73 14.49
N ILE A 90 3.84 6.07 13.42
CA ILE A 90 5.17 6.68 13.58
C ILE A 90 5.06 8.01 14.34
N GLN A 91 5.96 8.21 15.31
CA GLN A 91 5.96 9.36 16.23
C GLN A 91 7.20 10.25 16.04
N PRO A 92 7.12 11.55 16.37
CA PRO A 92 8.26 12.48 16.28
C PRO A 92 9.52 12.00 17.02
N GLU A 93 9.36 11.33 18.17
CA GLU A 93 10.48 10.80 18.95
C GLU A 93 11.25 9.72 18.20
N GLN A 94 10.58 8.96 17.33
CA GLN A 94 11.21 7.91 16.53
C GLN A 94 12.09 8.49 15.41
N TYR A 95 11.77 9.68 14.90
CA TYR A 95 12.68 10.40 14.01
C TYR A 95 13.99 10.76 14.72
N ASN A 96 13.94 11.14 16.00
CA ASN A 96 15.17 11.42 16.75
C ASN A 96 16.04 10.15 16.91
N ILE A 97 15.41 8.99 17.14
CA ILE A 97 16.10 7.70 17.20
C ILE A 97 16.75 7.36 15.85
N VAL A 98 15.99 7.45 14.76
CA VAL A 98 16.48 7.19 13.40
C VAL A 98 17.64 8.12 13.04
N GLY A 99 17.51 9.43 13.29
CA GLY A 99 18.58 10.40 13.04
C GLY A 99 19.85 10.11 13.84
N THR A 100 19.72 9.73 15.11
CA THR A 100 20.85 9.36 15.97
C THR A 100 21.61 8.17 15.40
N HIS A 101 20.89 7.12 15.00
CA HIS A 101 21.52 5.92 14.42
C HIS A 101 22.08 6.14 13.02
N LEU A 102 21.45 7.02 12.22
CA LEU A 102 21.95 7.39 10.90
C LEU A 102 23.30 8.09 11.01
N LEU A 103 23.40 9.14 11.84
CA LEU A 103 24.63 9.91 11.99
C LEU A 103 25.75 9.07 12.62
N ALA A 104 25.43 8.26 13.63
CA ALA A 104 26.42 7.38 14.22
C ALA A 104 26.89 6.29 13.25
N THR A 105 26.03 5.78 12.38
CA THR A 105 26.44 4.85 11.30
C THR A 105 27.42 5.53 10.34
N LEU A 106 27.16 6.78 9.96
CA LEU A 106 28.09 7.54 9.10
C LEU A 106 29.45 7.73 9.79
N ASP A 107 29.46 8.05 11.09
CA ASP A 107 30.70 8.24 11.85
C ASP A 107 31.49 6.93 12.04
N GLU A 108 30.81 5.85 12.41
CA GLU A 108 31.42 4.53 12.64
C GLU A 108 31.99 3.92 11.34
N MET A 109 31.36 4.17 10.19
CA MET A 109 31.78 3.58 8.92
C MET A 109 32.83 4.40 8.16
N PHE A 110 32.77 5.74 8.27
CA PHE A 110 33.57 6.62 7.43
C PHE A 110 34.42 7.63 8.20
N SER A 111 34.12 7.85 9.48
CA SER A 111 34.72 8.87 10.33
C SER A 111 34.91 10.22 9.60
N PRO A 112 33.83 10.77 9.00
CA PRO A 112 33.93 11.83 8.00
C PRO A 112 34.24 13.21 8.60
N GLY A 113 34.34 13.30 9.93
CA GLY A 113 34.54 14.54 10.67
C GLY A 113 33.23 15.27 10.98
N GLN A 114 33.29 16.16 11.98
CA GLN A 114 32.11 16.80 12.54
C GLN A 114 31.34 17.68 11.52
N GLU A 115 32.04 18.34 10.61
CA GLU A 115 31.40 19.19 9.59
C GLU A 115 30.43 18.39 8.71
N VAL A 116 30.81 17.17 8.31
CA VAL A 116 29.97 16.29 7.50
C VAL A 116 28.78 15.78 8.31
N LEU A 117 29.01 15.38 9.56
CA LEU A 117 27.94 14.90 10.45
C LEU A 117 26.91 16.00 10.75
N ASP A 118 27.35 17.23 10.99
CA ASP A 118 26.48 18.38 11.22
C ASP A 118 25.65 18.71 9.97
N ALA A 119 26.26 18.65 8.78
CA ALA A 119 25.56 18.88 7.52
C ALA A 119 24.46 17.83 7.28
N TRP A 120 24.77 16.55 7.50
CA TRP A 120 23.79 15.46 7.42
C TRP A 120 22.70 15.58 8.50
N GLY A 121 23.05 15.98 9.72
CA GLY A 121 22.09 16.18 10.80
C GLY A 121 21.08 17.28 10.47
N LYS A 122 21.55 18.41 9.93
CA LYS A 122 20.68 19.49 9.42
C LYS A 122 19.78 19.01 8.29
N ALA A 123 20.35 18.32 7.29
CA ALA A 123 19.59 17.84 6.14
C ALA A 123 18.52 16.82 6.53
N TYR A 124 18.86 15.86 7.42
CA TYR A 124 17.92 14.91 7.99
C TYR A 124 16.80 15.62 8.77
N GLY A 125 17.15 16.57 9.64
CA GLY A 125 16.17 17.31 10.44
C GLY A 125 15.16 18.07 9.61
N VAL A 126 15.56 18.61 8.44
CA VAL A 126 14.62 19.25 7.51
C VAL A 126 13.61 18.24 6.95
N LEU A 127 14.06 17.06 6.49
CA LEU A 127 13.18 16.03 5.98
C LEU A 127 12.27 15.45 7.07
N ALA A 128 12.82 15.16 8.24
CA ALA A 128 12.08 14.66 9.39
C ALA A 128 10.92 15.60 9.75
N ASN A 129 11.17 16.91 9.78
CA ASN A 129 10.13 17.90 10.05
C ASN A 129 9.05 17.96 8.96
N VAL A 130 9.40 17.73 7.69
CA VAL A 130 8.40 17.64 6.61
C VAL A 130 7.45 16.47 6.87
N PHE A 131 7.99 15.29 7.20
CA PHE A 131 7.19 14.12 7.54
C PHE A 131 6.35 14.33 8.81
N ILE A 132 6.98 14.73 9.91
CA ILE A 132 6.31 14.97 11.20
C ILE A 132 5.11 15.91 11.02
N ASN A 133 5.29 17.00 10.27
CA ASN A 133 4.22 17.97 10.04
C ASN A 133 3.07 17.36 9.22
N ARG A 134 3.38 16.60 8.16
CA ARG A 134 2.34 15.99 7.32
C ARG A 134 1.62 14.86 8.04
N GLU A 135 2.35 13.99 8.75
CA GLU A 135 1.78 12.91 9.57
C GLU A 135 0.88 13.47 10.67
N ALA A 136 1.29 14.55 11.35
CA ALA A 136 0.45 15.24 12.33
C ALA A 136 -0.83 15.81 11.72
N GLN A 137 -0.81 16.26 10.45
CA GLN A 137 -2.05 16.65 9.75
C GLN A 137 -2.94 15.44 9.52
N ILE A 138 -2.40 14.33 8.99
CA ILE A 138 -3.15 13.10 8.71
C ILE A 138 -3.75 12.53 10.00
N TYR A 139 -3.03 12.52 11.13
CA TYR A 139 -3.56 12.08 12.43
C TYR A 139 -4.75 12.94 12.87
N ARG A 140 -4.65 14.27 12.77
CA ARG A 140 -5.75 15.19 13.10
C ARG A 140 -6.95 15.03 12.16
N GLU A 141 -6.69 14.89 10.87
CA GLU A 141 -7.73 14.63 9.86
C GLU A 141 -8.48 13.33 10.19
N SER A 142 -7.76 12.26 10.49
CA SER A 142 -8.35 10.96 10.88
C SER A 142 -9.15 11.04 12.17
N ALA A 143 -8.63 11.71 13.20
CA ALA A 143 -9.31 11.84 14.50
C ALA A 143 -10.53 12.78 14.45
N SER A 144 -10.55 13.76 13.55
CA SER A 144 -11.65 14.74 13.43
C SER A 144 -12.86 14.25 12.63
N LYS A 145 -12.72 13.16 11.87
CA LYS A 145 -13.83 12.53 11.13
C LYS A 145 -14.87 11.95 12.10
N ALA A 146 -16.12 11.92 11.68
CA ALA A 146 -17.14 11.13 12.38
C ALA A 146 -16.72 9.65 12.42
N GLY A 147 -16.70 9.04 13.60
CA GLY A 147 -16.20 7.68 13.80
C GLY A 147 -14.67 7.53 13.69
N GLY A 148 -13.94 8.65 13.56
CA GLY A 148 -12.48 8.73 13.54
C GLY A 148 -11.82 8.51 14.89
N TRP A 149 -10.54 8.15 14.86
CA TRP A 149 -9.72 7.96 16.05
C TRP A 149 -8.25 8.22 15.76
N GLU A 150 -7.47 8.41 16.82
CA GLU A 150 -6.01 8.44 16.81
C GLU A 150 -5.48 7.15 17.45
N GLY A 151 -4.32 6.66 17.01
CA GLY A 151 -3.77 5.42 17.56
C GLY A 151 -4.45 4.18 16.99
N THR A 152 -4.56 3.16 17.82
CA THR A 152 -5.28 1.94 17.49
C THR A 152 -6.62 1.89 18.21
N ARG A 153 -7.62 1.34 17.53
CA ARG A 153 -8.96 1.08 18.07
C ARG A 153 -9.26 -0.40 18.00
N ALA A 154 -9.96 -0.91 19.01
CA ALA A 154 -10.31 -2.33 19.10
C ALA A 154 -11.53 -2.65 18.24
N PHE A 155 -11.40 -3.69 17.41
CA PHE A 155 -12.43 -4.18 16.51
C PHE A 155 -12.63 -5.67 16.68
N ARG A 156 -13.88 -6.13 16.64
CA ARG A 156 -14.22 -7.54 16.68
C ARG A 156 -14.35 -8.09 15.27
N ILE A 157 -13.82 -9.28 15.03
CA ILE A 157 -14.15 -10.05 13.82
C ILE A 157 -15.59 -10.51 13.96
N VAL A 158 -16.50 -9.90 13.21
CA VAL A 158 -17.93 -10.27 13.22
C VAL A 158 -18.26 -11.29 12.15
N ARG A 159 -17.42 -11.41 11.12
CA ARG A 159 -17.58 -12.41 10.07
C ARG A 159 -16.25 -12.84 9.46
N LYS A 160 -16.10 -14.14 9.20
CA LYS A 160 -14.98 -14.74 8.46
C LYS A 160 -15.52 -15.60 7.34
N THR A 161 -15.26 -15.24 6.09
CA THR A 161 -15.85 -15.92 4.92
C THR A 161 -14.77 -16.31 3.92
N PRO A 162 -14.53 -17.60 3.67
CA PRO A 162 -13.71 -18.05 2.56
C PRO A 162 -14.30 -17.57 1.23
N ARG A 163 -13.45 -17.02 0.35
CA ARG A 163 -13.85 -16.47 -0.97
C ARG A 163 -13.22 -17.23 -2.13
N SER A 164 -12.12 -17.93 -1.88
CA SER A 164 -11.48 -18.92 -2.76
C SER A 164 -10.58 -19.83 -1.92
N ALA A 165 -9.83 -20.74 -2.56
CA ALA A 165 -8.85 -21.59 -1.87
C ALA A 165 -7.73 -20.80 -1.16
N LEU A 166 -7.48 -19.54 -1.57
CA LEU A 166 -6.39 -18.72 -1.02
C LEU A 166 -6.86 -17.44 -0.34
N ILE A 167 -8.08 -16.95 -0.59
CA ILE A 167 -8.54 -15.65 -0.10
C ILE A 167 -9.72 -15.83 0.87
N THR A 168 -9.61 -15.20 2.03
CA THR A 168 -10.67 -15.13 3.06
C THR A 168 -10.96 -13.66 3.36
N SER A 169 -12.24 -13.28 3.39
CA SER A 169 -12.66 -11.96 3.84
C SER A 169 -12.96 -11.94 5.33
N PHE A 170 -12.66 -10.81 5.97
CA PHE A 170 -12.92 -10.55 7.38
C PHE A 170 -13.71 -9.24 7.48
N GLU A 171 -14.83 -9.29 8.20
CA GLU A 171 -15.65 -8.12 8.52
C GLU A 171 -15.45 -7.76 9.98
N PHE A 172 -15.33 -6.46 10.24
CA PHE A 172 -15.00 -5.90 11.55
C PHE A 172 -16.01 -4.85 11.98
N GLU A 173 -16.39 -4.89 13.25
CA GLU A 173 -17.16 -3.82 13.91
C GLU A 173 -16.42 -3.35 15.17
N PRO A 174 -16.49 -2.06 15.51
CA PRO A 174 -15.77 -1.53 16.66
C PRO A 174 -16.35 -2.08 17.97
N VAL A 175 -15.48 -2.48 18.89
CA VAL A 175 -15.90 -3.09 20.17
C VAL A 175 -16.73 -2.13 21.03
N ASP A 176 -16.50 -0.82 20.88
CA ASP A 176 -17.23 0.24 21.58
C ASP A 176 -18.64 0.51 21.00
N GLY A 177 -19.01 -0.12 19.88
CA GLY A 177 -20.31 0.04 19.22
C GLY A 177 -20.53 1.41 18.55
N GLY A 178 -19.51 2.26 18.46
CA GLY A 178 -19.59 3.58 17.81
C GLY A 178 -19.53 3.51 16.28
N ALA A 179 -19.67 4.67 15.63
CA ALA A 179 -19.44 4.77 14.19
C ALA A 179 -17.96 4.55 13.82
N VAL A 180 -17.69 4.28 12.55
CA VAL A 180 -16.34 4.17 11.98
C VAL A 180 -16.09 5.24 10.93
N ALA A 181 -14.82 5.67 10.78
CA ALA A 181 -14.43 6.69 9.82
C ALA A 181 -14.71 6.27 8.38
N GLU A 182 -15.25 7.21 7.60
CA GLU A 182 -15.29 7.10 6.14
C GLU A 182 -13.88 7.15 5.53
N TYR A 183 -13.76 6.55 4.35
CA TYR A 183 -12.51 6.39 3.61
C TYR A 183 -12.77 6.52 2.11
N HIS A 184 -11.72 6.82 1.37
CA HIS A 184 -11.78 6.82 -0.09
C HIS A 184 -11.56 5.40 -0.64
N PRO A 185 -12.32 4.98 -1.67
CA PRO A 185 -12.19 3.65 -2.26
C PRO A 185 -10.80 3.47 -2.90
N GLY A 186 -10.01 2.56 -2.33
CA GLY A 186 -8.60 2.34 -2.65
C GLY A 186 -7.70 2.38 -1.42
N GLN A 187 -8.11 3.12 -0.37
CA GLN A 187 -7.39 3.18 0.90
C GLN A 187 -7.38 1.84 1.65
N TYR A 188 -6.46 1.74 2.62
CA TYR A 188 -6.23 0.55 3.42
C TYR A 188 -6.36 0.82 4.93
N LEU A 189 -6.55 -0.27 5.68
CA LEU A 189 -6.38 -0.31 7.13
C LEU A 189 -5.04 -0.95 7.48
N ALA A 190 -4.40 -0.50 8.57
CA ALA A 190 -3.37 -1.29 9.21
C ALA A 190 -3.94 -2.13 10.35
N VAL A 191 -3.68 -3.43 10.29
CA VAL A 191 -4.05 -4.43 11.28
C VAL A 191 -2.83 -4.68 12.17
N TRP A 192 -2.98 -4.39 13.46
CA TRP A 192 -1.97 -4.56 14.51
C TRP A 192 -2.26 -5.83 15.30
N LEU A 193 -1.30 -6.76 15.32
CA LEU A 193 -1.49 -8.10 15.89
C LEU A 193 -0.29 -8.55 16.70
N LYS A 194 -0.55 -9.01 17.93
CA LYS A 194 0.41 -9.72 18.78
C LYS A 194 -0.27 -10.92 19.47
N PRO A 195 -0.75 -11.92 18.70
CA PRO A 195 -1.28 -13.14 19.28
C PRO A 195 -0.18 -13.90 20.02
N GLU A 196 -0.59 -14.80 20.93
CA GLU A 196 0.35 -15.68 21.62
C GLU A 196 1.21 -16.48 20.63
N GLY A 197 2.51 -16.53 20.89
CA GLY A 197 3.50 -17.16 20.01
C GLY A 197 4.14 -16.24 18.96
N PHE A 198 3.65 -15.02 18.76
CA PHE A 198 4.38 -14.04 17.96
C PHE A 198 5.51 -13.42 18.79
N PRO A 199 6.77 -13.43 18.31
CA PRO A 199 7.89 -12.87 19.05
C PRO A 199 7.79 -11.35 19.22
N HIS A 200 7.18 -10.68 18.24
CA HIS A 200 6.95 -9.24 18.19
C HIS A 200 5.55 -8.98 17.65
N GLN A 201 5.00 -7.81 17.97
CA GLN A 201 3.84 -7.29 17.29
C GLN A 201 4.14 -7.11 15.79
N GLU A 202 3.16 -7.50 14.97
CA GLU A 202 3.23 -7.37 13.52
C GLU A 202 2.12 -6.43 13.04
N ILE A 203 2.48 -5.53 12.13
CA ILE A 203 1.55 -4.58 11.50
C ILE A 203 1.48 -4.88 10.01
N ARG A 204 0.28 -5.07 9.46
CA ARG A 204 0.07 -5.29 8.03
C ARG A 204 -1.06 -4.43 7.49
N GLN A 205 -0.85 -3.92 6.29
CA GLN A 205 -1.83 -3.11 5.57
C GLN A 205 -2.72 -4.02 4.72
N TYR A 206 -4.02 -3.78 4.75
CA TYR A 206 -5.01 -4.48 3.94
C TYR A 206 -6.01 -3.48 3.38
N SER A 207 -6.15 -3.46 2.05
CA SER A 207 -7.10 -2.57 1.38
C SER A 207 -8.54 -2.85 1.84
N LEU A 208 -9.30 -1.77 2.00
CA LEU A 208 -10.74 -1.84 2.21
C LEU A 208 -11.40 -2.28 0.90
N THR A 209 -12.46 -3.08 1.01
CA THR A 209 -13.00 -3.83 -0.14
C THR A 209 -14.44 -3.49 -0.49
N ARG A 210 -15.05 -2.49 0.14
CA ARG A 210 -16.41 -2.00 -0.13
C ARG A 210 -16.44 -0.47 -0.05
N LYS A 211 -17.53 0.15 -0.48
CA LYS A 211 -17.86 1.54 -0.12
C LYS A 211 -18.04 1.65 1.40
N SER A 212 -17.58 2.75 2.00
CA SER A 212 -17.83 3.03 3.42
C SER A 212 -19.33 3.04 3.76
N ASP A 213 -19.66 2.55 4.95
CA ASP A 213 -21.05 2.51 5.47
C ASP A 213 -21.20 3.13 6.87
N GLY A 214 -20.09 3.60 7.47
CA GLY A 214 -20.05 4.20 8.80
C GLY A 214 -20.24 3.22 9.97
N ARG A 215 -20.34 1.91 9.71
CA ARG A 215 -20.58 0.87 10.73
C ARG A 215 -19.38 -0.05 10.95
N GLY A 216 -18.73 -0.47 9.87
CA GLY A 216 -17.67 -1.45 9.96
C GLY A 216 -16.75 -1.42 8.75
N TYR A 217 -15.84 -2.40 8.71
CA TYR A 217 -14.86 -2.53 7.64
C TYR A 217 -14.80 -3.96 7.13
N ARG A 218 -14.50 -4.13 5.84
CA ARG A 218 -14.17 -5.43 5.25
C ARG A 218 -12.81 -5.39 4.58
N ILE A 219 -11.96 -6.36 4.93
CA ILE A 219 -10.72 -6.67 4.22
C ILE A 219 -10.81 -8.05 3.58
N ALA A 220 -9.96 -8.33 2.59
CA ALA A 220 -9.74 -9.69 2.10
C ALA A 220 -8.25 -10.02 2.07
N VAL A 221 -7.91 -11.18 2.62
CA VAL A 221 -6.52 -11.57 2.89
C VAL A 221 -6.20 -12.82 2.10
N LYS A 222 -5.16 -12.75 1.27
CA LYS A 222 -4.56 -13.93 0.64
C LYS A 222 -3.64 -14.65 1.63
N ARG A 223 -3.77 -15.96 1.74
CA ARG A 223 -2.85 -16.81 2.50
C ARG A 223 -1.51 -16.89 1.76
N GLU A 224 -0.50 -16.21 2.28
CA GLU A 224 0.86 -16.25 1.71
C GLU A 224 1.64 -17.42 2.31
N LYS A 225 2.37 -18.17 1.47
CA LYS A 225 3.19 -19.28 1.95
C LYS A 225 4.28 -18.75 2.88
N GLY A 226 4.28 -19.18 4.14
CA GLY A 226 5.22 -18.70 5.17
C GLY A 226 4.90 -17.32 5.75
N GLY A 227 3.81 -16.66 5.34
CA GLY A 227 3.41 -15.36 5.87
C GLY A 227 2.82 -15.45 7.27
N GLN A 228 3.44 -14.83 8.26
CA GLN A 228 3.03 -14.97 9.66
C GLN A 228 1.60 -14.48 9.93
N VAL A 229 1.28 -13.23 9.57
CA VAL A 229 -0.03 -12.62 9.83
C VAL A 229 -1.14 -13.24 8.97
N SER A 230 -0.89 -13.47 7.68
CA SER A 230 -1.92 -14.03 6.78
C SER A 230 -2.27 -15.48 7.14
N ASN A 231 -1.29 -16.31 7.54
CA ASN A 231 -1.59 -17.66 8.02
C ASN A 231 -2.31 -17.64 9.37
N TRP A 232 -1.97 -16.72 10.28
CA TRP A 232 -2.71 -16.60 11.55
C TRP A 232 -4.17 -16.18 11.33
N LEU A 233 -4.43 -15.20 10.47
CA LEU A 233 -5.81 -14.79 10.13
C LEU A 233 -6.62 -15.94 9.53
N HIS A 234 -6.00 -16.74 8.65
CA HIS A 234 -6.67 -17.88 8.03
C HIS A 234 -6.86 -19.07 8.99
N GLY A 235 -5.83 -19.43 9.74
CA GLY A 235 -5.81 -20.67 10.53
C GLY A 235 -6.27 -20.53 11.99
N SER A 236 -6.01 -19.39 12.61
CA SER A 236 -6.20 -19.21 14.06
C SER A 236 -7.33 -18.23 14.38
N ALA A 237 -7.40 -17.09 13.71
CA ALA A 237 -8.41 -16.07 14.01
C ALA A 237 -9.84 -16.60 13.80
N GLN A 238 -10.72 -16.31 14.74
CA GLN A 238 -12.12 -16.71 14.74
C GLN A 238 -13.05 -15.49 14.79
N GLU A 239 -14.31 -15.70 14.40
CA GLU A 239 -15.36 -14.75 14.73
C GLU A 239 -15.46 -14.59 16.25
N GLY A 240 -15.56 -13.35 16.72
CA GLY A 240 -15.52 -13.00 18.13
C GLY A 240 -14.15 -12.48 18.61
N ASP A 241 -13.05 -12.83 17.94
CA ASP A 241 -11.72 -12.32 18.31
C ASP A 241 -11.64 -10.80 18.13
N VAL A 242 -10.84 -10.15 18.98
CA VAL A 242 -10.59 -8.71 18.94
C VAL A 242 -9.20 -8.43 18.37
N ILE A 243 -9.14 -7.53 17.40
CA ILE A 243 -7.91 -7.05 16.77
C ILE A 243 -7.84 -5.52 16.88
N TYR A 244 -6.66 -4.96 16.65
CA TYR A 244 -6.44 -3.51 16.71
C TYR A 244 -6.23 -2.95 15.32
N LEU A 245 -6.97 -1.89 14.99
CA LEU A 245 -6.90 -1.22 13.70
C LEU A 245 -6.41 0.22 13.87
N ALA A 246 -5.47 0.65 13.01
CA ALA A 246 -5.25 2.06 12.76
C ALA A 246 -6.30 2.60 11.77
N ALA A 247 -6.54 3.91 11.79
CA ALA A 247 -7.52 4.54 10.90
C ALA A 247 -7.19 4.33 9.41
N PRO A 248 -8.19 4.37 8.50
CA PRO A 248 -7.95 4.27 7.07
C PRO A 248 -6.95 5.32 6.57
N ALA A 249 -5.99 4.90 5.76
CA ALA A 249 -4.95 5.74 5.17
C ALA A 249 -4.64 5.31 3.73
N GLY A 250 -3.86 6.12 3.01
CA GLY A 250 -3.39 5.82 1.66
C GLY A 250 -3.65 6.96 0.67
N ASP A 251 -2.74 7.11 -0.29
CA ASP A 251 -2.78 8.10 -1.37
C ASP A 251 -3.30 7.54 -2.70
N PHE A 252 -3.54 6.24 -2.78
CA PHE A 252 -4.15 5.58 -3.93
C PHE A 252 -5.66 5.42 -3.72
N PHE A 253 -6.47 6.18 -4.47
CA PHE A 253 -7.92 6.08 -4.40
C PHE A 253 -8.61 6.59 -5.66
N LEU A 254 -9.83 6.11 -5.88
CA LEU A 254 -10.70 6.57 -6.95
C LEU A 254 -11.28 7.94 -6.62
N ASN A 255 -11.05 8.90 -7.52
CA ASN A 255 -11.60 10.26 -7.44
C ASN A 255 -11.92 10.76 -8.85
N VAL A 256 -13.14 10.51 -9.31
CA VAL A 256 -13.56 10.77 -10.70
C VAL A 256 -14.93 11.44 -10.74
N ALA A 257 -15.16 12.23 -11.79
CA ALA A 257 -16.47 12.82 -12.06
C ALA A 257 -17.42 11.77 -12.67
N PRO A 258 -18.76 11.94 -12.56
CA PRO A 258 -19.73 10.97 -13.08
C PRO A 258 -19.56 10.60 -14.57
N GLU A 259 -19.12 11.54 -15.38
CA GLU A 259 -18.89 11.38 -16.82
C GLU A 259 -17.56 10.70 -17.17
N THR A 260 -16.65 10.54 -16.21
CA THR A 260 -15.32 9.97 -16.43
C THR A 260 -15.38 8.44 -16.51
N PRO A 261 -14.98 7.81 -17.63
CA PRO A 261 -14.86 6.36 -17.70
C PRO A 261 -13.76 5.83 -16.79
N VAL A 262 -13.94 4.62 -16.26
CA VAL A 262 -12.98 4.01 -15.33
C VAL A 262 -12.67 2.59 -15.76
N THR A 263 -11.38 2.23 -15.77
CA THR A 263 -10.93 0.85 -15.91
C THR A 263 -10.19 0.39 -14.66
N LEU A 264 -10.69 -0.67 -14.03
CA LEU A 264 -10.10 -1.30 -12.86
C LEU A 264 -9.35 -2.57 -13.30
N LEU A 265 -8.01 -2.56 -13.20
CA LEU A 265 -7.16 -3.68 -13.56
C LEU A 265 -6.55 -4.33 -12.31
N SER A 266 -6.69 -5.65 -12.19
CA SER A 266 -6.12 -6.35 -11.04
C SER A 266 -5.57 -7.74 -11.35
N GLY A 267 -4.56 -8.13 -10.56
CA GLY A 267 -4.00 -9.48 -10.55
C GLY A 267 -4.15 -10.13 -9.17
N GLY A 268 -4.93 -11.21 -9.09
CA GLY A 268 -5.20 -11.94 -7.85
C GLY A 268 -5.73 -11.04 -6.73
N VAL A 269 -5.14 -11.12 -5.53
CA VAL A 269 -5.60 -10.33 -4.36
C VAL A 269 -5.50 -8.80 -4.54
N GLY A 270 -4.77 -8.32 -5.56
CA GLY A 270 -4.78 -6.91 -5.96
C GLY A 270 -6.16 -6.37 -6.36
N GLN A 271 -7.16 -7.24 -6.53
CA GLN A 271 -8.55 -6.81 -6.75
C GLN A 271 -9.17 -6.11 -5.52
N THR A 272 -8.57 -6.21 -4.34
CA THR A 272 -9.15 -5.72 -3.09
C THR A 272 -9.50 -4.22 -3.09
N PRO A 273 -8.60 -3.27 -3.46
CA PRO A 273 -8.98 -1.87 -3.63
C PRO A 273 -9.98 -1.69 -4.78
N MET A 274 -9.89 -2.49 -5.85
CA MET A 274 -10.81 -2.42 -6.99
C MET A 274 -12.25 -2.77 -6.59
N LEU A 275 -12.45 -3.69 -5.64
CA LEU A 275 -13.78 -4.01 -5.11
C LEU A 275 -14.41 -2.80 -4.41
N ALA A 276 -13.64 -2.02 -3.64
CA ALA A 276 -14.15 -0.79 -3.03
C ALA A 276 -14.50 0.27 -4.07
N MET A 277 -13.67 0.40 -5.12
CA MET A 277 -13.94 1.29 -6.25
C MET A 277 -15.21 0.89 -6.99
N LEU A 278 -15.35 -0.40 -7.34
CA LEU A 278 -16.51 -0.93 -8.05
C LEU A 278 -17.81 -0.79 -7.22
N ASP A 279 -17.79 -1.16 -5.93
CA ASP A 279 -18.95 -1.01 -5.05
C ASP A 279 -19.35 0.46 -4.89
N THR A 280 -18.39 1.39 -4.88
CA THR A 280 -18.65 2.83 -4.84
C THR A 280 -19.32 3.31 -6.13
N LEU A 281 -18.78 2.93 -7.29
CA LEU A 281 -19.34 3.27 -8.61
C LEU A 281 -20.75 2.69 -8.80
N ALA A 282 -20.95 1.43 -8.42
CA ALA A 282 -22.23 0.73 -8.51
C ALA A 282 -23.32 1.40 -7.66
N LYS A 283 -23.02 1.70 -6.39
CA LYS A 283 -23.94 2.41 -5.48
C LYS A 283 -24.22 3.86 -5.90
N ALA A 284 -23.29 4.49 -6.61
CA ALA A 284 -23.49 5.82 -7.20
C ALA A 284 -24.22 5.77 -8.55
N GLN A 285 -24.52 4.57 -9.08
CA GLN A 285 -25.09 4.38 -10.42
C GLN A 285 -24.27 5.13 -11.49
N HIS A 286 -22.94 4.97 -11.42
CA HIS A 286 -21.99 5.73 -12.24
C HIS A 286 -22.38 5.66 -13.71
N PRO A 287 -22.68 6.81 -14.36
CA PRO A 287 -23.25 6.76 -15.68
C PRO A 287 -22.22 6.36 -16.72
N ALA A 288 -20.96 6.81 -16.65
CA ALA A 288 -19.93 6.48 -17.63
C ALA A 288 -19.52 4.99 -17.65
N GLN A 289 -18.75 4.60 -18.66
CA GLN A 289 -18.27 3.23 -18.80
C GLN A 289 -17.39 2.82 -17.60
N VAL A 290 -17.68 1.66 -17.02
CA VAL A 290 -16.84 1.01 -16.01
C VAL A 290 -16.35 -0.32 -16.56
N ASN A 291 -15.05 -0.53 -16.57
CA ASN A 291 -14.42 -1.79 -16.98
C ASN A 291 -13.81 -2.50 -15.77
N TRP A 292 -14.03 -3.81 -15.66
CA TRP A 292 -13.39 -4.70 -14.72
C TRP A 292 -12.51 -5.71 -15.45
N PHE A 293 -11.20 -5.55 -15.38
CA PHE A 293 -10.23 -6.46 -16.00
C PHE A 293 -9.43 -7.17 -14.92
N HIS A 294 -9.60 -8.49 -14.82
CA HIS A 294 -9.02 -9.27 -13.73
C HIS A 294 -8.26 -10.49 -14.23
N ALA A 295 -7.05 -10.69 -13.72
CA ALA A 295 -6.27 -11.90 -13.95
C ALA A 295 -6.16 -12.73 -12.67
N ALA A 296 -6.46 -14.02 -12.79
CA ALA A 296 -6.25 -15.02 -11.75
C ALA A 296 -5.48 -16.22 -12.30
N GLU A 297 -5.03 -17.11 -11.41
CA GLU A 297 -4.34 -18.33 -11.84
C GLU A 297 -5.34 -19.31 -12.50
N ASN A 298 -6.48 -19.53 -11.84
CA ASN A 298 -7.57 -20.44 -12.22
C ASN A 298 -8.80 -20.19 -11.32
N GLY A 299 -9.88 -20.95 -11.52
CA GLY A 299 -11.12 -20.78 -10.76
C GLY A 299 -11.03 -21.12 -9.28
N ASP A 300 -10.15 -22.04 -8.89
CA ASP A 300 -9.97 -22.42 -7.48
C ASP A 300 -9.47 -21.25 -6.62
N VAL A 301 -8.68 -20.34 -7.22
CA VAL A 301 -8.10 -19.20 -6.49
C VAL A 301 -8.77 -17.87 -6.79
N HIS A 302 -9.57 -17.77 -7.85
CA HIS A 302 -10.32 -16.56 -8.19
C HIS A 302 -11.41 -16.30 -7.14
N ALA A 303 -11.35 -15.13 -6.51
CA ALA A 303 -12.29 -14.73 -5.47
C ALA A 303 -13.24 -13.63 -5.97
N PHE A 304 -14.44 -13.57 -5.39
CA PHE A 304 -15.42 -12.50 -5.59
C PHE A 304 -16.00 -12.34 -7.01
N ALA A 305 -15.86 -13.34 -7.89
CA ALA A 305 -16.48 -13.29 -9.22
C ALA A 305 -18.00 -13.04 -9.17
N ASP A 306 -18.66 -13.66 -8.19
CA ASP A 306 -20.08 -13.48 -7.85
C ASP A 306 -20.43 -12.04 -7.49
N GLU A 307 -19.65 -11.42 -6.61
CA GLU A 307 -19.87 -10.07 -6.11
C GLU A 307 -19.61 -9.02 -7.20
N VAL A 308 -18.54 -9.20 -7.99
CA VAL A 308 -18.24 -8.33 -9.13
C VAL A 308 -19.37 -8.37 -10.15
N LYS A 309 -19.87 -9.57 -10.48
CA LYS A 309 -21.01 -9.72 -11.40
C LYS A 309 -22.24 -8.99 -10.87
N ALA A 310 -22.61 -9.23 -9.60
CA ALA A 310 -23.78 -8.60 -9.00
C ALA A 310 -23.68 -7.06 -8.95
N LEU A 311 -22.50 -6.50 -8.66
CA LEU A 311 -22.28 -5.06 -8.70
C LEU A 311 -22.33 -4.51 -10.13
N GLY A 312 -21.70 -5.20 -11.07
CA GLY A 312 -21.68 -4.86 -12.49
C GLY A 312 -23.07 -4.81 -13.12
N GLU A 313 -23.96 -5.74 -12.76
CA GLU A 313 -25.35 -5.78 -13.23
C GLU A 313 -26.17 -4.54 -12.80
N THR A 314 -25.75 -3.82 -11.76
CA THR A 314 -26.40 -2.58 -11.34
C THR A 314 -25.91 -1.35 -12.08
N LEU A 315 -24.79 -1.43 -12.82
CA LEU A 315 -24.22 -0.29 -13.51
C LEU A 315 -24.85 -0.11 -14.91
N PRO A 316 -25.14 1.15 -15.33
CA PRO A 316 -25.69 1.43 -16.66
C PRO A 316 -24.78 0.96 -17.81
N ARG A 317 -23.46 1.02 -17.61
CA ARG A 317 -22.44 0.68 -18.61
C ARG A 317 -21.27 -0.04 -17.96
N PHE A 318 -21.31 -1.37 -17.99
CA PHE A 318 -20.28 -2.22 -17.38
C PHE A 318 -19.75 -3.26 -18.38
N THR A 319 -18.44 -3.44 -18.39
CA THR A 319 -17.77 -4.52 -19.12
C THR A 319 -16.84 -5.25 -18.15
N SER A 320 -16.91 -6.57 -18.09
CA SER A 320 -15.92 -7.39 -17.39
C SER A 320 -15.16 -8.28 -18.36
N HIS A 321 -13.87 -8.49 -18.11
CA HIS A 321 -13.06 -9.50 -18.79
C HIS A 321 -12.10 -10.15 -17.80
N VAL A 322 -12.11 -11.49 -17.77
CA VAL A 322 -11.36 -12.31 -16.81
C VAL A 322 -10.37 -13.22 -17.55
N TRP A 323 -9.11 -13.14 -17.16
CA TRP A 323 -8.06 -14.03 -17.63
C TRP A 323 -7.71 -15.07 -16.58
N TYR A 324 -7.69 -16.34 -16.98
CA TYR A 324 -7.06 -17.41 -16.20
C TYR A 324 -5.73 -17.80 -16.82
N ARG A 325 -4.64 -17.68 -16.06
CA ARG A 325 -3.29 -17.99 -16.55
C ARG A 325 -3.10 -19.49 -16.83
N SER A 326 -3.70 -20.33 -16.01
CA SER A 326 -3.57 -21.79 -16.07
C SER A 326 -4.88 -22.46 -15.61
N PRO A 327 -5.97 -22.34 -16.39
CA PRO A 327 -7.28 -22.86 -16.02
C PRO A 327 -7.27 -24.39 -15.88
N SER A 328 -8.15 -24.91 -15.03
CA SER A 328 -8.44 -26.35 -14.94
C SER A 328 -9.36 -26.82 -16.08
N GLU A 329 -9.53 -28.13 -16.24
CA GLU A 329 -10.54 -28.66 -17.19
C GLU A 329 -11.95 -28.21 -16.79
N GLY A 330 -12.27 -28.25 -15.48
CA GLY A 330 -13.55 -27.77 -14.95
C GLY A 330 -13.80 -26.28 -15.23
N ASP A 331 -12.78 -25.43 -15.19
CA ASP A 331 -12.90 -24.01 -15.55
C ASP A 331 -13.29 -23.82 -17.01
N ARG A 332 -12.72 -24.64 -17.91
CA ARG A 332 -13.00 -24.58 -19.36
C ARG A 332 -14.40 -25.07 -19.67
N GLU A 333 -14.82 -26.18 -19.05
CA GLU A 333 -16.17 -26.72 -19.21
C GLU A 333 -17.25 -25.76 -18.68
N ALA A 334 -16.98 -25.09 -17.57
CA ALA A 334 -17.90 -24.13 -16.97
C ALA A 334 -17.94 -22.76 -17.69
N GLY A 335 -17.00 -22.48 -18.59
CA GLY A 335 -16.86 -21.15 -19.20
C GLY A 335 -16.63 -20.06 -18.14
N ALA A 336 -15.84 -20.35 -17.11
CA ALA A 336 -15.70 -19.50 -15.92
C ALA A 336 -14.80 -18.26 -16.12
N PHE A 337 -14.23 -18.09 -17.31
CA PHE A 337 -13.29 -17.03 -17.66
C PHE A 337 -13.41 -16.69 -19.16
N ASP A 338 -12.92 -15.52 -19.56
CA ASP A 338 -13.05 -15.01 -20.94
C ASP A 338 -11.83 -15.31 -21.80
N SER A 339 -10.63 -15.38 -21.22
CA SER A 339 -9.38 -15.65 -21.94
C SER A 339 -8.35 -16.45 -21.15
N GLU A 340 -7.63 -17.34 -21.81
CA GLU A 340 -6.56 -18.14 -21.21
C GLU A 340 -5.20 -17.43 -21.39
N GLY A 341 -4.37 -17.43 -20.34
CA GLY A 341 -3.03 -16.85 -20.36
C GLY A 341 -2.90 -15.53 -19.60
N LEU A 342 -1.95 -14.70 -20.01
CA LEU A 342 -1.71 -13.38 -19.42
C LEU A 342 -2.74 -12.36 -19.92
N MET A 343 -2.91 -11.27 -19.17
CA MET A 343 -3.79 -10.16 -19.53
C MET A 343 -3.25 -9.40 -20.74
N ASP A 344 -3.82 -9.69 -21.91
CA ASP A 344 -3.55 -8.99 -23.16
C ASP A 344 -4.65 -7.94 -23.41
N LEU A 345 -4.30 -6.66 -23.22
CA LEU A 345 -5.20 -5.53 -23.37
C LEU A 345 -5.39 -5.13 -24.84
N SER A 346 -4.52 -5.57 -25.75
CA SER A 346 -4.63 -5.22 -27.17
C SER A 346 -5.92 -5.74 -27.79
N ALA A 347 -6.39 -6.91 -27.34
CA ALA A 347 -7.67 -7.49 -27.73
C ALA A 347 -8.89 -6.69 -27.26
N LEU A 348 -8.71 -5.75 -26.33
CA LEU A 348 -9.75 -4.90 -25.76
C LEU A 348 -9.51 -3.41 -26.04
N ALA A 349 -8.66 -3.06 -27.01
CA ALA A 349 -8.31 -1.68 -27.33
C ALA A 349 -9.55 -0.78 -27.54
N ASP A 350 -10.59 -1.30 -28.21
CA ASP A 350 -11.86 -0.60 -28.45
C ASP A 350 -12.63 -0.25 -27.16
N ARG A 351 -12.32 -0.93 -26.04
CA ARG A 351 -12.96 -0.71 -24.73
C ARG A 351 -12.24 0.31 -23.86
N ILE A 352 -11.05 0.75 -24.26
CA ILE A 352 -10.17 1.63 -23.47
C ILE A 352 -9.70 2.88 -24.24
N GLY A 353 -10.27 3.16 -25.40
CA GLY A 353 -9.86 4.27 -26.27
C GLY A 353 -10.32 5.67 -25.85
N ASP A 354 -11.08 5.82 -24.76
CA ASP A 354 -11.51 7.16 -24.30
C ASP A 354 -10.34 7.89 -23.61
N PRO A 355 -9.91 9.06 -24.11
CA PRO A 355 -8.75 9.78 -23.56
C PRO A 355 -8.98 10.34 -22.15
N GLN A 356 -10.23 10.42 -21.68
CA GLN A 356 -10.56 10.83 -20.31
C GLN A 356 -10.57 9.65 -19.33
N MET A 357 -10.50 8.41 -19.83
CA MET A 357 -10.57 7.21 -19.01
C MET A 357 -9.44 7.17 -17.99
N GLN A 358 -9.80 6.88 -16.74
CA GLN A 358 -8.86 6.69 -15.64
C GLN A 358 -8.63 5.21 -15.39
N PHE A 359 -7.37 4.81 -15.22
CA PHE A 359 -6.94 3.43 -15.05
C PHE A 359 -6.38 3.21 -13.65
N TYR A 360 -6.89 2.22 -12.93
CA TYR A 360 -6.43 1.87 -11.59
C TYR A 360 -5.88 0.45 -11.60
N LEU A 361 -4.59 0.30 -11.23
CA LEU A 361 -3.87 -0.97 -11.30
C LEU A 361 -3.44 -1.43 -9.89
N CYS A 362 -3.67 -2.71 -9.58
CA CYS A 362 -3.10 -3.31 -8.38
C CYS A 362 -2.85 -4.82 -8.56
N GLY A 363 -1.65 -5.27 -8.22
CA GLY A 363 -1.22 -6.66 -8.34
C GLY A 363 0.28 -6.81 -8.12
N PRO A 364 0.87 -7.97 -8.47
CA PRO A 364 2.32 -8.13 -8.47
C PRO A 364 3.01 -7.08 -9.35
N VAL A 365 4.22 -6.63 -8.99
CA VAL A 365 4.94 -5.58 -9.72
C VAL A 365 5.08 -5.92 -11.21
N ALA A 366 5.46 -7.15 -11.54
CA ALA A 366 5.60 -7.59 -12.93
C ALA A 366 4.27 -7.52 -13.71
N PHE A 367 3.13 -7.81 -13.06
CA PHE A 367 1.81 -7.67 -13.68
C PHE A 367 1.49 -6.20 -13.96
N MET A 368 1.72 -5.31 -12.98
CA MET A 368 1.42 -3.90 -13.13
C MET A 368 2.31 -3.23 -14.18
N GLN A 369 3.61 -3.56 -14.22
CA GLN A 369 4.54 -3.06 -15.24
C GLN A 369 4.08 -3.51 -16.64
N PHE A 370 3.73 -4.79 -16.78
CA PHE A 370 3.26 -5.34 -18.04
C PHE A 370 1.94 -4.69 -18.52
N ALA A 371 0.97 -4.50 -17.63
CA ALA A 371 -0.30 -3.86 -17.97
C ALA A 371 -0.14 -2.36 -18.26
N ALA A 372 0.63 -1.63 -17.44
CA ALA A 372 0.88 -0.20 -17.66
C ALA A 372 1.63 0.06 -18.98
N GLN A 373 2.60 -0.79 -19.33
CA GLN A 373 3.31 -0.69 -20.59
C GLN A 373 2.36 -0.86 -21.80
N GLN A 374 1.47 -1.85 -21.76
CA GLN A 374 0.45 -2.04 -22.80
C GLN A 374 -0.47 -0.82 -22.93
N LEU A 375 -0.92 -0.22 -21.82
CA LEU A 375 -1.76 0.98 -21.85
C LEU A 375 -1.04 2.14 -22.56
N VAL A 376 0.23 2.37 -22.24
CA VAL A 376 1.05 3.42 -22.88
C VAL A 376 1.24 3.14 -24.38
N GLU A 377 1.50 1.89 -24.75
CA GLU A 377 1.62 1.46 -26.16
C GLU A 377 0.31 1.65 -26.94
N LEU A 378 -0.83 1.53 -26.27
CA LEU A 378 -2.16 1.81 -26.81
C LEU A 378 -2.52 3.31 -26.78
N GLY A 379 -1.59 4.19 -26.39
CA GLY A 379 -1.74 5.64 -26.44
C GLY A 379 -2.34 6.29 -25.20
N VAL A 380 -2.49 5.56 -24.10
CA VAL A 380 -2.99 6.12 -22.83
C VAL A 380 -1.96 7.08 -22.23
N ASN A 381 -2.42 8.26 -21.80
CA ASN A 381 -1.57 9.20 -21.06
C ASN A 381 -1.19 8.62 -19.69
N LYS A 382 0.09 8.66 -19.34
CA LYS A 382 0.62 8.19 -18.04
C LYS A 382 -0.06 8.87 -16.85
N ASP A 383 -0.50 10.12 -16.99
CA ASP A 383 -1.20 10.86 -15.93
C ASP A 383 -2.58 10.25 -15.58
N ASN A 384 -3.13 9.42 -16.46
CA ASN A 384 -4.39 8.70 -16.24
C ASN A 384 -4.17 7.29 -15.64
N ILE A 385 -2.93 6.88 -15.40
CA ILE A 385 -2.58 5.53 -14.91
C ILE A 385 -2.16 5.62 -13.45
N HIS A 386 -3.01 5.10 -12.57
CA HIS A 386 -2.82 5.08 -11.12
C HIS A 386 -2.53 3.67 -10.65
N TYR A 387 -1.60 3.49 -9.70
CA TYR A 387 -1.29 2.15 -9.20
C TYR A 387 -0.85 2.11 -7.73
N GLU A 388 -1.04 0.95 -7.11
CA GLU A 388 -0.60 0.65 -5.75
C GLU A 388 0.15 -0.68 -5.67
N CYS A 389 1.27 -0.68 -4.94
CA CYS A 389 2.08 -1.88 -4.68
C CYS A 389 1.80 -2.43 -3.29
N PHE A 390 1.52 -3.74 -3.17
CA PHE A 390 1.47 -4.44 -1.88
C PHE A 390 2.88 -4.81 -1.41
N GLY A 391 3.64 -3.78 -1.01
CA GLY A 391 5.05 -3.88 -0.63
C GLY A 391 5.74 -2.51 -0.64
N PRO A 392 7.08 -2.46 -0.63
CA PRO A 392 7.78 -1.23 -0.93
C PRO A 392 7.37 -0.68 -2.30
N HIS A 393 7.19 0.63 -2.40
CA HIS A 393 6.84 1.27 -3.66
C HIS A 393 7.92 1.04 -4.72
N LYS A 394 7.49 0.76 -5.95
CA LYS A 394 8.35 0.66 -7.13
C LYS A 394 7.76 1.57 -8.23
N VAL A 395 8.63 2.17 -9.03
CA VAL A 395 8.23 2.93 -10.22
C VAL A 395 7.95 1.92 -11.34
N LEU A 396 6.81 2.07 -12.03
CA LEU A 396 6.43 1.20 -13.14
C LEU A 396 7.19 1.55 -14.42
#